data_AF-A0AAD7YW14-F1
#
_entry.id   AF-A0AAD7YW14-F1
#
_cell.length_a   1.000
_cell.length_b   1.000
_cell.length_c   1.000
_cell.angle_alpha   90.00
_cell.angle_beta   90.00
_cell.angle_gamma   90.00
#
_symmetry.space_group_name_H-M   'P 1'
#
loop_
_entity.id
_entity.type
_entity.pdbx_description
1 polymer ?
#
loop_
_entity_poly.entity_id
_entity_poly.type
_entity_poly.pdbx_seq_one_letter_code
_entity_poly.pdbx_strand_id
1 'polypeptide(L)'
;MNIESAAVNILKRGVELDTKKRYTEALVCYQEGLQILVDKIKGEIDDSNKAYLRKKVEEYMNRAETIKKLVLQQKEAGQFHEQVHIENNSTGHSYKTLFGRFLDEEVQYVSVEDPYIRSFHQCQNFLRLCELLVRSCPNLQQIVLITSKDGKSEGDQREWFTNLSNDLANYKIQLIVKFSETLHDRQITLSSGWIIKIGRGLDYFKAPENKFCLGVYDMDLRNCHETTVDIVHSKNIKQSYG
;
A
#
# COMPACT_ATOMS: atom_id res chain seq x y z
N MET A 1 4.90 23.03 -13.37
CA MET A 1 5.38 22.82 -11.99
C MET A 1 6.91 22.77 -12.06
N ASN A 2 7.64 23.61 -11.33
CA ASN A 2 9.11 23.62 -11.40
C ASN A 2 9.61 22.28 -10.82
N ILE A 3 10.36 21.49 -11.59
CA ILE A 3 10.89 20.17 -11.16
C ILE A 3 11.75 20.31 -9.90
N GLU A 4 12.40 21.46 -9.74
CA GLU A 4 13.17 21.79 -8.54
C GLU A 4 12.29 21.89 -7.29
N SER A 5 11.11 22.51 -7.40
CA SER A 5 10.20 22.65 -6.26
C SER A 5 9.60 21.30 -5.88
N ALA A 6 9.37 20.40 -6.85
CA ALA A 6 8.91 19.05 -6.59
C ALA A 6 9.94 18.21 -5.80
N ALA A 7 11.19 18.15 -6.26
CA ALA A 7 12.26 17.41 -5.58
C ALA A 7 12.48 17.91 -4.14
N VAL A 8 12.52 19.24 -3.97
CA VAL A 8 12.69 19.86 -2.65
C VAL A 8 11.53 19.54 -1.72
N ASN A 9 10.28 19.60 -2.21
CA ASN A 9 9.11 19.29 -1.38
C ASN A 9 9.08 17.81 -0.96
N ILE A 10 9.42 16.89 -1.88
CA ILE A 10 9.48 15.45 -1.57
C ILE A 10 10.57 15.17 -0.53
N LEU A 11 11.77 15.71 -0.71
CA LEU A 11 12.88 15.50 0.23
C LEU A 11 12.60 16.12 1.60
N LYS A 12 12.00 17.32 1.65
CA LYS A 12 11.53 17.92 2.91
C LYS A 12 10.53 17.02 3.64
N ARG A 13 9.55 16.49 2.92
CA ARG A 13 8.61 15.51 3.47
C ARG A 13 9.32 14.26 3.98
N GLY A 14 10.34 13.77 3.26
CA GLY A 14 11.19 12.66 3.70
C GLY A 14 11.86 12.92 5.05
N VAL A 15 12.45 14.11 5.22
CA VAL A 15 13.07 14.54 6.48
C VAL A 15 12.05 14.64 7.63
N GLU A 16 10.86 15.17 7.37
CA GLU A 16 9.79 15.26 8.38
C GLU A 16 9.31 13.87 8.84
N LEU A 17 9.11 12.95 7.90
CA LEU A 17 8.72 11.57 8.18
C LEU A 17 9.79 10.82 8.96
N ASP A 18 11.06 11.00 8.58
CA ASP A 18 12.20 10.42 9.25
C ASP A 18 12.33 10.91 10.70
N THR A 19 12.13 12.21 10.92
CA THR A 19 12.10 12.80 12.28
C THR A 19 10.97 12.20 13.13
N LYS A 20 9.83 11.88 12.50
CA LYS A 20 8.69 11.19 13.13
C LYS A 20 8.88 9.66 13.23
N LYS A 21 10.06 9.14 12.87
CA LYS A 21 10.38 7.69 12.84
C LYS A 21 9.49 6.87 11.89
N ARG A 22 8.83 7.52 10.93
CA ARG A 22 8.06 6.86 9.85
C ARG A 22 9.02 6.44 8.73
N TYR A 23 9.91 5.53 9.08
CA TYR A 23 11.10 5.20 8.29
C TYR A 23 10.79 4.66 6.89
N THR A 24 9.74 3.86 6.72
CA THR A 24 9.39 3.25 5.43
C THR A 24 8.87 4.29 4.44
N GLU A 25 8.02 5.21 4.88
CA GLU A 25 7.55 6.33 4.04
C GLU A 25 8.66 7.35 3.79
N ALA A 26 9.50 7.63 4.80
CA ALA A 26 10.66 8.49 4.62
C ALA A 26 11.59 7.94 3.53
N LEU A 27 11.83 6.61 3.54
CA LEU A 27 12.65 5.94 2.54
C LEU A 27 12.09 6.12 1.12
N VAL A 28 10.76 5.99 0.93
CA VAL A 28 10.10 6.24 -0.36
C VAL A 28 10.33 7.68 -0.81
N CYS A 29 10.11 8.67 0.06
CA CYS A 29 10.36 10.07 -0.27
C CYS A 29 11.83 10.33 -0.62
N TYR A 30 12.78 9.73 0.10
CA TYR A 30 14.19 9.86 -0.25
C TYR A 30 14.50 9.24 -1.61
N GLN A 31 13.99 8.04 -1.91
CA GLN A 31 14.21 7.38 -3.21
C GLN A 31 13.64 8.20 -4.37
N GLU A 32 12.39 8.66 -4.27
CA GLU A 32 11.75 9.50 -5.29
C GLU A 32 12.48 10.84 -5.47
N GLY A 33 12.81 11.50 -4.35
CA GLY A 33 13.54 12.76 -4.37
C GLY A 33 14.94 12.62 -4.97
N LEU A 34 15.67 11.56 -4.61
CA LEU A 34 16.99 11.24 -5.17
C LEU A 34 16.92 10.96 -6.67
N GLN A 35 15.91 10.21 -7.13
CA GLN A 35 15.72 9.95 -8.55
C GLN A 35 15.59 11.24 -9.35
N ILE A 36 14.76 12.18 -8.88
CA ILE A 36 14.58 13.50 -9.52
C ILE A 36 15.90 14.29 -9.52
N LEU A 37 16.64 14.29 -8.41
CA LEU A 37 17.94 14.98 -8.33
C LEU A 37 18.98 14.37 -9.29
N VAL A 38 19.03 13.05 -9.40
CA VAL A 38 19.94 12.34 -10.33
C VAL A 38 19.60 12.69 -11.77
N ASP A 39 18.32 12.70 -12.14
CA ASP A 39 17.91 13.07 -13.49
C ASP A 39 18.20 14.55 -13.80
N LYS A 40 18.10 15.44 -12.80
CA LYS A 40 18.53 16.83 -12.94
C LYS A 40 20.03 16.96 -13.20
N ILE A 41 20.87 16.21 -12.48
CA ILE A 41 22.34 16.24 -12.66
C ILE A 41 22.74 15.88 -14.10
N LYS A 42 21.98 15.01 -14.78
CA LYS A 42 22.23 14.64 -16.18
C LYS A 42 22.03 15.81 -17.15
N GLY A 43 21.14 16.74 -16.84
CA GLY A 43 20.84 17.93 -17.65
C GLY A 43 21.55 19.22 -17.21
N GLU A 44 22.28 19.20 -16.08
CA GLU A 44 22.96 20.39 -15.54
C GLU A 44 24.29 20.65 -16.25
N ILE A 45 24.47 21.89 -16.69
CA ILE A 45 25.64 22.37 -17.45
C ILE A 45 26.62 23.08 -16.52
N ASP A 46 26.13 23.78 -15.50
CA ASP A 46 26.99 24.51 -14.57
C ASP A 46 27.69 23.55 -13.59
N ASP A 47 29.02 23.53 -13.62
CA ASP A 47 29.83 22.62 -12.81
C ASP A 47 29.68 22.89 -11.30
N SER A 48 29.44 24.14 -10.89
CA SER A 48 29.25 24.51 -9.48
C SER A 48 27.93 23.94 -8.93
N ASN A 49 26.85 24.09 -9.70
CA ASN A 49 25.54 23.54 -9.39
C ASN A 49 25.57 22.01 -9.43
N LYS A 50 26.28 21.43 -10.39
CA LYS A 50 26.47 19.98 -10.49
C LYS A 50 27.20 19.42 -9.27
N ALA A 51 28.26 20.09 -8.80
CA ALA A 51 28.97 19.72 -7.59
C ALA A 51 28.06 19.83 -6.34
N TYR A 52 27.27 20.90 -6.23
CA TYR A 52 26.29 21.08 -5.15
C TYR A 52 25.24 19.97 -5.14
N LEU A 53 24.65 19.65 -6.29
CA LEU A 53 23.63 18.60 -6.42
C LEU A 53 24.20 17.23 -6.09
N ARG A 54 25.42 16.90 -6.54
CA ARG A 54 26.10 15.64 -6.19
C ARG A 54 26.28 15.50 -4.68
N LYS A 55 26.73 16.57 -4.01
CA LYS A 55 26.87 16.58 -2.54
C LYS A 55 25.53 16.33 -1.85
N LYS A 56 24.44 16.93 -2.34
CA LYS A 56 23.10 16.72 -1.80
C LYS A 56 22.57 15.30 -2.06
N VAL A 57 22.82 14.74 -3.24
CA VAL A 57 22.50 13.34 -3.54
C VAL A 57 23.22 12.40 -2.59
N GLU A 58 24.53 12.61 -2.37
CA GLU A 58 25.32 11.81 -1.44
C GLU A 58 24.76 11.89 0.00
N GLU A 59 24.44 13.09 0.48
CA GLU A 59 23.85 13.32 1.80
C GLU A 59 22.54 12.54 2.00
N TYR A 60 21.60 12.68 1.07
CA TYR A 60 20.29 11.99 1.17
C TYR A 60 20.40 10.48 0.91
N MET A 61 21.32 10.04 0.05
CA MET A 61 21.55 8.62 -0.20
C MET A 61 22.12 7.91 1.02
N ASN A 62 23.11 8.52 1.69
CA ASN A 62 23.66 8.01 2.95
C ASN A 62 22.59 7.91 4.04
N ARG A 63 21.68 8.88 4.11
CA ARG A 63 20.56 8.82 5.06
C ARG A 63 19.57 7.71 4.69
N ALA A 64 19.20 7.58 3.42
CA ALA A 64 18.32 6.51 2.94
C ALA A 64 18.87 5.11 3.25
N GLU A 65 20.17 4.87 3.03
CA GLU A 65 20.82 3.60 3.38
C GLU A 65 20.83 3.33 4.89
N THR A 66 21.01 4.38 5.70
CA THR A 66 20.92 4.25 7.16
C THR A 66 19.51 3.83 7.59
N ILE A 67 18.47 4.48 7.03
CA ILE A 67 17.07 4.16 7.30
C ILE A 67 16.74 2.72 6.87
N LYS A 68 17.22 2.30 5.68
CA LYS A 68 17.04 0.94 5.18
C LYS A 68 17.60 -0.10 6.15
N LYS A 69 18.80 0.13 6.70
CA LYS A 69 19.40 -0.75 7.72
C LYS A 69 18.58 -0.78 9.02
N LEU A 70 18.06 0.37 9.47
CA LEU A 70 17.19 0.44 10.67
C LEU A 70 15.89 -0.36 10.48
N VAL A 71 15.24 -0.22 9.33
CA VAL A 71 14.03 -0.98 9.00
C VAL A 71 14.32 -2.48 8.97
N LEU A 72 15.45 -2.88 8.36
CA LEU A 72 15.86 -4.28 8.33
C LEU A 72 16.09 -4.83 9.76
N GLN A 73 16.80 -4.09 10.61
CA GLN A 73 17.01 -4.48 12.00
C GLN A 73 15.70 -4.61 12.79
N GLN A 74 14.74 -3.70 12.59
CA GLN A 74 13.43 -3.79 13.24
C GLN A 74 12.63 -5.02 12.78
N LYS A 75 12.68 -5.35 11.48
CA LYS A 75 12.11 -6.59 10.94
C LYS A 75 12.79 -7.82 11.55
N GLU A 76 14.12 -7.82 11.60
CA GLU A 76 14.92 -8.91 12.18
C GLU A 76 14.71 -9.07 13.69
N ALA A 77 14.39 -7.99 14.41
CA ALA A 77 14.02 -8.07 15.81
C ALA A 77 12.55 -8.48 16.04
N GLY A 78 11.72 -8.53 14.99
CA GLY A 78 10.27 -8.71 15.12
C GLY A 78 9.57 -7.53 15.82
N GLN A 79 10.20 -6.36 15.80
CA GLN A 79 9.74 -5.15 16.49
C GLN A 79 9.19 -4.09 15.53
N PHE A 80 9.11 -4.41 14.23
CA PHE A 80 8.54 -3.47 13.28
C PHE A 80 7.05 -3.30 13.53
N HIS A 81 6.66 -2.07 13.87
CA HIS A 81 5.28 -1.63 13.99
C HIS A 81 5.19 -0.19 13.48
N GLU A 82 4.24 0.02 12.57
CA GLU A 82 3.87 1.34 12.08
C GLU A 82 2.36 1.50 12.19
N GLN A 83 1.91 2.63 12.73
CA GLN A 83 0.49 2.94 12.85
C GLN A 83 0.17 4.22 12.08
N VAL A 84 -0.90 4.18 11.29
CA VAL A 84 -1.44 5.32 10.57
C VAL A 84 -2.85 5.59 11.09
N HIS A 85 -3.10 6.80 11.56
CA HIS A 85 -4.43 7.29 11.89
C HIS A 85 -5.04 8.00 10.68
N ILE A 86 -6.18 7.51 10.22
CA ILE A 86 -6.99 8.15 9.18
C ILE A 86 -8.05 8.97 9.89
N GLU A 87 -7.97 10.29 9.78
CA GLU A 87 -8.93 11.20 10.41
C GLU A 87 -10.26 11.20 9.65
N ASN A 88 -11.35 11.51 10.35
CA ASN A 88 -12.65 11.62 9.71
C ASN A 88 -12.63 12.70 8.61
N ASN A 89 -13.10 12.35 7.41
CA ASN A 89 -13.09 13.18 6.20
C ASN A 89 -11.72 13.46 5.58
N SER A 90 -10.62 12.87 6.07
CA SER A 90 -9.32 13.03 5.41
C SER A 90 -9.30 12.32 4.05
N THR A 91 -8.38 12.75 3.18
CA THR A 91 -8.12 12.20 1.83
C THR A 91 -6.66 11.80 1.72
N GLY A 92 -6.25 11.19 0.59
CA GLY A 92 -4.88 10.72 0.36
C GLY A 92 -4.59 9.35 0.98
N HIS A 93 -5.62 8.52 1.09
CA HIS A 93 -5.54 7.21 1.74
C HIS A 93 -5.98 6.08 0.79
N SER A 94 -5.61 6.16 -0.50
CA SER A 94 -5.77 4.99 -1.38
C SER A 94 -4.96 3.80 -0.83
N TYR A 95 -5.32 2.58 -1.22
CA TYR A 95 -4.56 1.38 -0.85
C TYR A 95 -3.08 1.49 -1.23
N LYS A 96 -2.80 2.10 -2.40
CA LYS A 96 -1.43 2.35 -2.86
C LYS A 96 -0.70 3.29 -1.91
N THR A 97 -1.32 4.40 -1.50
CA THR A 97 -0.70 5.36 -0.60
C THR A 97 -0.48 4.77 0.79
N LEU A 98 -1.44 4.02 1.32
CA LEU A 98 -1.35 3.45 2.67
C LEU A 98 -0.32 2.32 2.79
N PHE A 99 -0.27 1.40 1.84
CA PHE A 99 0.54 0.19 1.98
C PHE A 99 1.19 -0.31 0.68
N GLY A 100 1.13 0.45 -0.41
CA GLY A 100 1.77 0.09 -1.68
C GLY A 100 3.28 -0.10 -1.57
N ARG A 101 3.95 0.58 -0.62
CA ARG A 101 5.39 0.42 -0.36
C ARG A 101 5.82 -0.93 0.22
N PHE A 102 4.86 -1.79 0.57
CA PHE A 102 5.10 -3.16 1.05
C PHE A 102 4.79 -4.22 -0.01
N LEU A 103 4.38 -3.78 -1.20
CA LEU A 103 4.06 -4.62 -2.35
C LEU A 103 5.26 -4.59 -3.31
N ASP A 104 5.95 -5.72 -3.42
CA ASP A 104 7.16 -5.85 -4.22
C ASP A 104 7.27 -7.27 -4.81
N GLU A 105 8.41 -7.56 -5.44
CA GLU A 105 8.71 -8.84 -6.07
C GLU A 105 8.81 -10.03 -5.12
N GLU A 106 8.96 -9.82 -3.80
CA GLU A 106 8.97 -10.89 -2.81
C GLU A 106 7.56 -11.42 -2.48
N VAL A 107 6.52 -10.67 -2.86
CA VAL A 107 5.12 -11.04 -2.60
C VAL A 107 4.61 -12.00 -3.67
N GLN A 108 4.41 -13.24 -3.27
CA GLN A 108 3.88 -14.34 -4.10
C GLN A 108 2.48 -14.79 -3.67
N TYR A 109 2.17 -14.66 -2.38
CA TYR A 109 0.87 -15.03 -1.81
C TYR A 109 0.31 -13.89 -0.97
N VAL A 110 -0.99 -13.63 -1.12
CA VAL A 110 -1.72 -12.64 -0.32
C VAL A 110 -2.95 -13.29 0.29
N SER A 111 -3.14 -13.12 1.60
CA SER A 111 -4.36 -13.50 2.31
C SER A 111 -5.08 -12.26 2.80
N VAL A 112 -6.35 -12.11 2.43
CA VAL A 112 -7.22 -11.00 2.84
C VAL A 112 -8.33 -11.58 3.71
N GLU A 113 -8.38 -11.15 4.95
CA GLU A 113 -9.43 -11.46 5.90
C GLU A 113 -10.24 -10.19 6.11
N ASP A 114 -11.49 -10.19 5.66
CA ASP A 114 -12.41 -9.08 5.87
C ASP A 114 -13.86 -9.59 5.84
N PRO A 115 -14.60 -9.54 6.97
CA PRO A 115 -15.97 -10.06 7.04
C PRO A 115 -16.98 -9.24 6.23
N TYR A 116 -16.59 -8.07 5.72
CA TYR A 116 -17.49 -7.12 5.08
C TYR A 116 -17.30 -7.02 3.58
N ILE A 117 -16.73 -8.01 2.89
CA ILE A 117 -16.73 -8.00 1.41
C ILE A 117 -18.03 -8.61 0.89
N ARG A 118 -19.15 -7.86 1.01
CA ARG A 118 -20.51 -8.38 0.76
C ARG A 118 -21.27 -7.60 -0.31
N SER A 119 -21.46 -6.29 -0.10
CA SER A 119 -22.16 -5.44 -1.06
C SER A 119 -21.31 -5.14 -2.30
N PHE A 120 -21.94 -4.60 -3.34
CA PHE A 120 -21.26 -4.25 -4.58
C PHE A 120 -20.06 -3.30 -4.35
N HIS A 121 -20.22 -2.24 -3.56
CA HIS A 121 -19.13 -1.29 -3.31
C HIS A 121 -17.98 -1.92 -2.52
N GLN A 122 -18.27 -2.86 -1.63
CA GLN A 122 -17.25 -3.61 -0.87
C GLN A 122 -16.49 -4.58 -1.78
N CYS A 123 -17.18 -5.24 -2.70
CA CYS A 123 -16.54 -6.07 -3.71
C CYS A 123 -15.69 -5.23 -4.69
N GLN A 124 -16.13 -4.02 -5.03
CA GLN A 124 -15.35 -3.06 -5.81
C GLN A 124 -14.08 -2.56 -5.09
N ASN A 125 -14.14 -2.42 -3.77
CA ASN A 125 -12.98 -2.14 -2.92
C ASN A 125 -11.99 -3.32 -2.97
N PHE A 126 -12.46 -4.56 -2.84
CA PHE A 126 -11.61 -5.74 -3.02
C PHE A 126 -11.00 -5.83 -4.44
N LEU A 127 -11.77 -5.51 -5.48
CA LEU A 127 -11.27 -5.43 -6.86
C LEU A 127 -10.11 -4.42 -6.99
N ARG A 128 -10.25 -3.21 -6.42
CA ARG A 128 -9.18 -2.19 -6.42
C ARG A 128 -7.91 -2.68 -5.74
N LEU A 129 -8.05 -3.45 -4.66
CA LEU A 129 -6.91 -4.09 -4.03
C LEU A 129 -6.25 -5.09 -4.99
N CYS A 130 -7.04 -5.94 -5.66
CA CYS A 130 -6.52 -6.90 -6.64
C CYS A 130 -5.79 -6.21 -7.79
N GLU A 131 -6.34 -5.13 -8.37
CA GLU A 131 -5.68 -4.34 -9.41
C GLU A 131 -4.33 -3.79 -8.94
N LEU A 132 -4.26 -3.29 -7.70
CA LEU A 132 -3.02 -2.82 -7.10
C LEU A 132 -2.00 -3.95 -6.94
N LEU A 133 -2.43 -5.11 -6.46
CA LEU A 133 -1.58 -6.29 -6.28
C LEU A 133 -1.01 -6.79 -7.61
N VAL A 134 -1.85 -6.95 -8.64
CA VAL A 134 -1.43 -7.35 -10.00
C VAL A 134 -0.37 -6.38 -10.54
N ARG A 135 -0.56 -5.07 -10.31
CA ARG A 135 0.38 -4.05 -10.80
C ARG A 135 1.70 -4.02 -10.03
N SER A 136 1.68 -4.29 -8.73
CA SER A 136 2.82 -4.02 -7.82
C SER A 136 3.63 -5.26 -7.48
N CYS A 137 3.04 -6.45 -7.58
CA CYS A 137 3.66 -7.72 -7.21
C CYS A 137 3.88 -8.59 -8.46
N PRO A 138 5.03 -8.47 -9.16
CA PRO A 138 5.26 -9.16 -10.42
C PRO A 138 5.29 -10.70 -10.31
N ASN A 139 5.58 -11.23 -9.11
CA ASN A 139 5.64 -12.67 -8.84
C ASN A 139 4.40 -13.20 -8.11
N LEU A 140 3.30 -12.44 -8.08
CA LEU A 140 2.07 -12.84 -7.41
C LEU A 140 1.47 -14.07 -8.09
N GLN A 141 1.14 -15.08 -7.29
CA GLN A 141 0.59 -16.36 -7.77
C GLN A 141 -0.83 -16.60 -7.25
N GLN A 142 -1.11 -16.19 -6.01
CA GLN A 142 -2.39 -16.51 -5.38
C GLN A 142 -2.87 -15.41 -4.43
N ILE A 143 -4.17 -15.17 -4.48
CA ILE A 143 -4.92 -14.35 -3.54
C ILE A 143 -5.95 -15.24 -2.84
N VAL A 144 -5.94 -15.26 -1.51
CA VAL A 144 -6.97 -15.90 -0.69
C VAL A 144 -7.83 -14.81 -0.07
N LEU A 145 -9.13 -14.84 -0.33
CA LEU A 145 -10.11 -14.00 0.36
C LEU A 145 -10.89 -14.85 1.35
N ILE A 146 -10.92 -14.43 2.61
CA ILE A 146 -11.79 -14.99 3.65
C ILE A 146 -12.77 -13.87 4.03
N THR A 147 -14.06 -14.10 3.77
CA THR A 147 -15.13 -13.13 4.02
C THR A 147 -16.38 -13.81 4.58
N SER A 148 -17.40 -13.05 4.93
CA SER A 148 -18.71 -13.57 5.31
C SER A 148 -19.69 -13.47 4.12
N LYS A 149 -20.72 -14.32 4.13
CA LYS A 149 -21.77 -14.30 3.11
C LYS A 149 -22.68 -13.08 3.29
N ASP A 150 -23.20 -12.56 2.19
CA ASP A 150 -24.32 -11.63 2.26
C ASP A 150 -25.64 -12.38 2.50
N GLY A 151 -26.45 -11.92 3.45
CA GLY A 151 -27.72 -12.57 3.78
C GLY A 151 -28.86 -12.31 2.80
N LYS A 152 -28.72 -11.33 1.90
CA LYS A 152 -29.77 -10.91 0.95
C LYS A 152 -29.36 -11.14 -0.50
N SER A 153 -28.09 -10.98 -0.83
CA SER A 153 -27.53 -11.03 -2.18
C SER A 153 -26.32 -11.96 -2.30
N GLU A 154 -26.37 -13.15 -1.66
CA GLU A 154 -25.30 -14.17 -1.77
C GLU A 154 -25.02 -14.56 -3.22
N GLY A 155 -26.07 -14.64 -4.06
CA GLY A 155 -25.95 -14.97 -5.49
C GLY A 155 -25.06 -13.98 -6.24
N ASP A 156 -25.39 -12.69 -6.14
CA ASP A 156 -24.62 -11.61 -6.79
C ASP A 156 -23.17 -11.58 -6.27
N GLN A 157 -22.98 -11.72 -4.96
CA GLN A 157 -21.65 -11.75 -4.34
C GLN A 157 -20.77 -12.87 -4.93
N ARG A 158 -21.32 -14.09 -5.05
CA ARG A 158 -20.62 -15.23 -5.64
C ARG A 158 -20.34 -15.04 -7.12
N GLU A 159 -21.26 -14.45 -7.86
CA GLU A 159 -21.08 -14.16 -9.28
C GLU A 159 -19.92 -13.16 -9.49
N TRP A 160 -19.88 -12.06 -8.73
CA TRP A 160 -18.80 -11.09 -8.81
C TRP A 160 -17.43 -11.70 -8.50
N PHE A 161 -17.34 -12.55 -7.48
CA PHE A 161 -16.09 -13.26 -7.17
C PHE A 161 -15.69 -14.28 -8.24
N THR A 162 -16.66 -14.94 -8.87
CA THR A 162 -16.40 -15.86 -9.99
C THR A 162 -15.84 -15.10 -11.18
N ASN A 163 -16.45 -13.97 -11.52
CA ASN A 163 -15.98 -13.10 -12.60
C ASN A 163 -14.56 -12.58 -12.33
N LEU A 164 -14.30 -12.12 -11.11
CA LEU A 164 -12.96 -11.67 -10.70
C LEU A 164 -11.93 -12.81 -10.73
N SER A 165 -12.31 -14.02 -10.30
CA SER A 165 -11.43 -15.19 -10.36
C SER A 165 -11.01 -15.53 -11.79
N ASN A 166 -11.98 -15.50 -12.72
CA ASN A 166 -11.72 -15.72 -14.15
C ASN A 166 -10.82 -14.64 -14.74
N ASP A 167 -11.00 -13.38 -14.34
CA ASP A 167 -10.16 -12.28 -14.83
C ASP A 167 -8.71 -12.39 -14.31
N LEU A 168 -8.54 -12.67 -13.02
CA LEU A 168 -7.21 -12.90 -12.42
C LEU A 168 -6.47 -14.09 -13.02
N ALA A 169 -7.19 -15.13 -13.46
CA ALA A 169 -6.61 -16.28 -14.14
C ALA A 169 -5.90 -15.90 -15.45
N ASN A 170 -6.34 -14.85 -16.15
CA ASN A 170 -5.66 -14.32 -17.33
C ASN A 170 -4.24 -13.79 -17.02
N TYR A 171 -4.02 -13.39 -15.76
CA TYR A 171 -2.73 -12.96 -15.22
C TYR A 171 -1.98 -14.09 -14.52
N LYS A 172 -2.44 -15.35 -14.64
CA LYS A 172 -1.92 -16.53 -13.94
C LYS A 172 -1.98 -16.42 -12.41
N ILE A 173 -2.92 -15.64 -11.90
CA ILE A 173 -3.16 -15.47 -10.46
C ILE A 173 -4.41 -16.26 -10.08
N GLN A 174 -4.29 -17.14 -9.09
CA GLN A 174 -5.42 -17.90 -8.55
C GLN A 174 -6.11 -17.11 -7.44
N LEU A 175 -7.42 -16.88 -7.58
CA LEU A 175 -8.25 -16.38 -6.49
C LEU A 175 -8.97 -17.53 -5.79
N ILE A 176 -8.80 -17.65 -4.47
CA ILE A 176 -9.51 -18.61 -3.63
C ILE A 176 -10.40 -17.84 -2.65
N VAL A 177 -11.72 -17.98 -2.78
CA VAL A 177 -12.67 -17.36 -1.86
C VAL A 177 -13.20 -18.39 -0.86
N LYS A 178 -13.06 -18.08 0.43
CA LYS A 178 -13.55 -18.87 1.55
C LYS A 178 -14.57 -18.04 2.33
N PHE A 179 -15.66 -18.69 2.74
CA PHE A 179 -16.68 -18.05 3.57
C PHE A 179 -16.56 -18.53 5.02
N SER A 180 -16.60 -17.59 5.96
CA SER A 180 -16.58 -17.85 7.40
C SER A 180 -17.55 -16.92 8.13
N GLU A 181 -18.39 -17.50 8.99
CA GLU A 181 -19.36 -16.76 9.80
C GLU A 181 -18.78 -16.27 11.13
N THR A 182 -17.68 -16.87 11.59
CA THR A 182 -16.99 -16.50 12.84
C THR A 182 -15.80 -15.56 12.59
N LEU A 183 -15.66 -15.05 11.36
CA LEU A 183 -14.59 -14.12 11.01
C LEU A 183 -14.87 -12.74 11.59
N HIS A 184 -13.91 -12.20 12.33
CA HIS A 184 -13.94 -10.84 12.85
C HIS A 184 -12.70 -10.03 12.48
N ASP A 185 -11.60 -10.71 12.16
CA ASP A 185 -10.34 -10.08 11.81
C ASP A 185 -10.42 -9.33 10.48
N ARG A 186 -9.72 -8.20 10.41
CA ARG A 186 -9.64 -7.31 9.26
C ARG A 186 -8.17 -7.07 8.95
N GLN A 187 -7.60 -7.97 8.16
CA GLN A 187 -6.16 -7.94 7.89
C GLN A 187 -5.80 -8.43 6.49
N ILE A 188 -4.70 -7.89 5.97
CA ILE A 188 -4.03 -8.35 4.76
C ILE A 188 -2.69 -8.90 5.18
N THR A 189 -2.41 -10.15 4.83
CA THR A 189 -1.14 -10.82 5.10
C THR A 189 -0.42 -11.09 3.78
N LEU A 190 0.83 -10.65 3.68
CA LEU A 190 1.69 -10.83 2.50
C LEU A 190 2.73 -11.92 2.79
N SER A 191 3.08 -12.74 1.80
CA SER A 191 4.11 -13.78 1.93
C SER A 191 5.50 -13.26 2.29
N SER A 192 5.77 -11.97 2.04
CA SER A 192 7.00 -11.29 2.48
C SER A 192 7.07 -11.09 4.00
N GLY A 193 6.00 -11.40 4.74
CA GLY A 193 5.90 -11.34 6.19
C GLY A 193 5.18 -10.10 6.72
N TRP A 194 4.74 -9.20 5.85
CA TRP A 194 3.96 -8.02 6.23
C TRP A 194 2.51 -8.39 6.58
N ILE A 195 2.00 -7.78 7.64
CA ILE A 195 0.60 -7.88 8.05
C ILE A 195 0.06 -6.45 8.19
N ILE A 196 -1.03 -6.15 7.50
CA ILE A 196 -1.69 -4.84 7.50
C ILE A 196 -3.08 -5.03 8.11
N LYS A 197 -3.30 -4.52 9.32
CA LYS A 197 -4.58 -4.59 10.02
C LYS A 197 -5.30 -3.26 9.88
N ILE A 198 -6.56 -3.29 9.46
CA ILE A 198 -7.34 -2.07 9.20
C ILE A 198 -8.60 -2.11 10.03
N GLY A 199 -8.82 -1.10 10.88
CA GLY A 199 -9.93 -1.10 11.83
C GLY A 199 -11.31 -1.30 11.18
N ARG A 200 -11.50 -0.76 9.96
CA ARG A 200 -12.72 -0.91 9.15
C ARG A 200 -12.61 -1.89 7.98
N GLY A 201 -11.49 -2.61 7.86
CA GLY A 201 -11.21 -3.45 6.69
C GLY A 201 -11.01 -2.60 5.44
N LEU A 202 -11.37 -3.11 4.28
CA LEU A 202 -11.25 -2.41 3.00
C LEU A 202 -12.29 -1.28 2.82
N ASP A 203 -13.34 -1.24 3.64
CA ASP A 203 -14.50 -0.33 3.51
C ASP A 203 -14.41 0.91 4.40
N TYR A 204 -13.24 1.58 4.41
CA TYR A 204 -13.06 2.86 5.12
C TYR A 204 -13.36 4.10 4.28
N PHE A 205 -13.67 3.96 2.98
CA PHE A 205 -14.04 5.09 2.13
C PHE A 205 -15.49 5.53 2.36
N LYS A 206 -15.75 6.84 2.30
CA LYS A 206 -17.11 7.37 2.29
C LYS A 206 -17.74 7.22 0.91
N ALA A 207 -19.07 7.20 0.86
CA ALA A 207 -19.80 7.38 -0.38
C ALA A 207 -19.42 8.74 -1.01
N PRO A 208 -19.27 8.81 -2.35
CA PRO A 208 -19.05 10.09 -3.02
C PRO A 208 -20.30 10.97 -2.90
N GLU A 209 -20.13 12.28 -2.97
CA GLU A 209 -21.23 13.25 -2.89
C GLU A 209 -22.26 13.04 -4.01
N ASN A 210 -21.77 12.73 -5.22
CA ASN A 210 -22.59 12.36 -6.36
C ASN A 210 -21.83 11.42 -7.31
N LYS A 211 -22.49 10.95 -8.37
CA LYS A 211 -21.90 9.99 -9.32
C LYS A 211 -20.80 10.60 -10.21
N PHE A 212 -20.66 11.92 -10.23
CA PHE A 212 -19.73 12.64 -11.11
C PHE A 212 -19.00 13.76 -10.34
N CYS A 213 -18.25 13.36 -9.32
CA CYS A 213 -17.38 14.25 -8.56
C CYS A 213 -15.95 13.72 -8.50
N LEU A 214 -15.02 14.57 -8.07
CA LEU A 214 -13.66 14.12 -7.74
C LEU A 214 -13.72 13.06 -6.64
N GLY A 215 -12.78 12.12 -6.68
CA GLY A 215 -12.77 11.00 -5.76
C GLY A 215 -13.61 9.80 -6.20
N VAL A 216 -14.40 9.84 -7.29
CA VAL A 216 -15.18 8.68 -7.76
C VAL A 216 -14.26 7.51 -8.17
N TYR A 217 -13.21 7.81 -8.93
CA TYR A 217 -12.26 6.82 -9.45
C TYR A 217 -10.92 6.85 -8.73
N ASP A 218 -10.35 8.05 -8.55
CA ASP A 218 -9.11 8.24 -7.79
C ASP A 218 -9.42 8.27 -6.29
N MET A 219 -9.12 7.16 -5.61
CA MET A 219 -9.43 7.00 -4.20
C MET A 219 -8.53 7.84 -3.28
N ASP A 220 -7.41 8.41 -3.78
CA ASP A 220 -6.64 9.39 -3.02
C ASP A 220 -7.40 10.73 -2.89
N LEU A 221 -8.40 10.99 -3.74
CA LEU A 221 -9.27 12.16 -3.63
C LEU A 221 -10.55 11.88 -2.85
N ARG A 222 -10.77 10.65 -2.36
CA ARG A 222 -11.99 10.26 -1.66
C ARG A 222 -11.88 10.50 -0.15
N ASN A 223 -12.90 11.12 0.44
CA ASN A 223 -13.00 11.25 1.89
C ASN A 223 -13.13 9.88 2.57
N CYS A 224 -12.44 9.72 3.69
CA CYS A 224 -12.43 8.49 4.46
C CYS A 224 -13.23 8.63 5.77
N HIS A 225 -13.79 7.53 6.25
CA HIS A 225 -14.20 7.37 7.63
C HIS A 225 -12.97 7.28 8.53
N GLU A 226 -13.11 7.75 9.78
CA GLU A 226 -12.05 7.58 10.76
C GLU A 226 -11.74 6.11 11.00
N THR A 227 -10.45 5.76 10.96
CA THR A 227 -9.95 4.42 11.26
C THR A 227 -8.45 4.43 11.54
N THR A 228 -7.95 3.29 12.00
CA THR A 228 -6.53 3.07 12.26
C THR A 228 -6.04 1.93 11.37
N VAL A 229 -4.82 2.08 10.87
CA VAL A 229 -4.11 1.06 10.10
C VAL A 229 -2.83 0.72 10.84
N ASP A 230 -2.69 -0.54 11.25
CA ASP A 230 -1.49 -1.06 11.90
C ASP A 230 -0.75 -1.97 10.92
N ILE A 231 0.53 -1.68 10.68
CA ILE A 231 1.41 -2.45 9.83
C ILE A 231 2.49 -3.06 10.70
N VAL A 232 2.59 -4.39 10.68
CA VAL A 232 3.60 -5.15 11.42
C VAL A 232 4.31 -6.13 10.51
N HIS A 233 5.49 -6.58 10.91
CA HIS A 233 6.23 -7.62 10.22
C HIS A 233 6.37 -8.86 11.11
N SER A 234 6.03 -10.03 10.59
CA SER A 234 6.20 -11.31 11.26
C SER A 234 7.09 -12.24 10.44
N LYS A 235 8.13 -12.77 11.08
CA LYS A 235 9.04 -13.75 10.48
C LYS A 235 8.38 -15.09 10.18
N ASN A 236 7.35 -15.46 10.95
CA ASN A 236 6.81 -16.81 10.95
C ASN A 236 5.89 -17.09 9.75
N ILE A 237 5.44 -16.05 9.03
CA ILE A 237 4.55 -16.22 7.87
C ILE A 237 5.25 -16.92 6.70
N LYS A 238 6.57 -16.75 6.54
CA LYS A 238 7.32 -17.41 5.46
C LYS A 238 7.27 -18.94 5.54
N GLN A 239 6.96 -19.53 6.70
CA GLN A 239 6.90 -20.99 6.91
C GLN A 239 5.54 -21.62 6.61
N SER A 240 4.45 -20.85 6.58
CA SER A 240 3.08 -21.40 6.45
C SER A 240 2.60 -21.59 5.01
N TYR A 241 3.39 -21.15 4.02
CA TYR A 241 3.05 -21.23 2.58
C TYR A 241 4.11 -21.99 1.75
N GLY A 242 5.07 -22.65 2.41
CA GLY A 242 6.11 -23.49 1.78
C GLY A 242 5.85 -24.97 1.95
#